data_AF-K2EXQ8-F1
#
_entry.id   AF-K2EXQ8-F1
#
_cell.length_a   1.000
_cell.length_b   1.000
_cell.length_c   1.000
_cell.angle_alpha   90.00
_cell.angle_beta   90.00
_cell.angle_gamma   90.00
#
_symmetry.space_group_name_H-M   'P 1'
#
loop_
_entity.id
_entity.type
_entity.pdbx_description
1 polymer ?
#
loop_
_entity_poly.entity_id
_entity_poly.type
_entity_poly.pdbx_seq_one_letter_code
_entity_poly.pdbx_strand_id
1 'polypeptide(L)'
;MTFLFHQSLAICYLALTAGSALYIWAARNEGPGALFAKYASVTIYILTLLSIVHVLFNGGRHWDGVTFSEPWQIAVTPTTGQQSN
;
A
#
# COMPACT_ATOMS: atom_id res chain seq x y z
N MET A 1 -2.75 11.73 -4.59
CA MET A 1 -2.75 10.33 -4.07
C MET A 1 -1.50 9.54 -4.45
N THR A 2 -0.68 9.98 -5.41
CA THR A 2 0.60 9.36 -5.76
C THR A 2 1.54 9.22 -4.55
N PHE A 3 1.61 10.21 -3.66
CA PHE A 3 2.49 10.14 -2.48
C PHE A 3 2.21 8.91 -1.59
N LEU A 4 0.98 8.70 -1.13
CA LEU A 4 0.63 7.54 -0.27
C LEU A 4 0.83 6.20 -0.99
N PHE A 5 0.56 6.15 -2.29
CA PHE A 5 0.82 4.98 -3.13
C PHE A 5 2.32 4.67 -3.26
N HIS A 6 3.17 5.69 -3.43
CA HIS A 6 4.63 5.51 -3.50
C HIS A 6 5.21 5.12 -2.13
N GLN A 7 4.68 5.69 -1.04
CA GLN A 7 5.11 5.36 0.33
C GLN A 7 4.76 3.90 0.68
N SER A 8 3.55 3.43 0.34
CA SER A 8 3.17 2.04 0.61
C SER A 8 3.98 1.05 -0.22
N LEU A 9 4.28 1.37 -1.49
CA LEU A 9 5.19 0.59 -2.33
C LEU A 9 6.62 0.55 -1.76
N ALA A 10 7.15 1.68 -1.30
CA ALA A 10 8.48 1.75 -0.69
C ALA A 10 8.57 0.88 0.57
N ILE A 11 7.56 0.90 1.43
CA ILE A 11 7.49 0.05 2.64
C ILE A 11 7.42 -1.43 2.25
N CYS A 12 6.65 -1.79 1.21
CA CYS A 12 6.60 -3.16 0.71
C CYS A 12 7.99 -3.63 0.23
N TYR A 13 8.72 -2.82 -0.53
CA TYR A 13 10.07 -3.18 -0.98
C TYR A 13 11.08 -3.29 0.17
N LEU A 14 10.97 -2.43 1.20
CA LEU A 14 11.78 -2.55 2.40
C LEU A 14 11.47 -3.84 3.16
N ALA A 15 10.20 -4.20 3.31
CA ALA A 15 9.80 -5.46 3.95
C ALA A 15 10.33 -6.69 3.18
N LEU A 16 10.33 -6.63 1.84
CA LEU A 16 10.85 -7.70 0.97
C LEU A 16 12.38 -7.84 1.10
N THR A 17 13.08 -6.71 1.16
CA THR A 17 14.54 -6.65 1.38
C THR A 17 14.90 -7.15 2.78
N ALA A 18 14.18 -6.74 3.81
CA ALA A 18 14.38 -7.20 5.17
C ALA A 18 14.08 -8.70 5.33
N GLY A 19 12.98 -9.18 4.72
CA GLY A 19 12.60 -10.59 4.72
C GLY A 19 13.63 -11.48 4.02
N SER A 20 14.14 -11.05 2.86
CA SER A 20 15.21 -11.77 2.14
C SER A 20 16.53 -11.77 2.89
N ALA A 21 16.95 -10.65 3.48
CA ALA A 21 18.13 -10.59 4.34
C ALA A 21 18.00 -11.53 5.55
N LEU A 22 16.84 -11.56 6.19
CA LEU A 22 16.55 -12.45 7.31
C LEU A 22 16.59 -13.93 6.89
N TYR A 23 16.03 -14.26 5.72
CA TYR A 23 16.07 -15.61 5.17
C TYR A 23 17.51 -16.08 4.89
N ILE A 24 18.33 -15.22 4.27
CA ILE A 24 19.75 -15.52 3.98
C ILE A 24 20.53 -15.71 5.28
N TRP A 25 20.30 -14.85 6.27
CA TRP A 25 20.92 -14.97 7.58
C TRP A 25 20.52 -16.29 8.28
N ALA A 26 19.24 -16.63 8.24
CA ALA A 26 18.73 -17.87 8.84
C ALA A 26 19.15 -19.13 8.08
N ALA A 27 19.52 -19.02 6.80
CA ALA A 27 20.09 -20.11 6.02
C ALA A 27 21.56 -20.38 6.35
N ARG A 28 22.29 -19.38 6.85
CA ARG A 28 23.72 -19.48 7.19
C ARG A 28 24.00 -19.84 8.65
N ASN A 29 23.01 -19.70 9.53
CA ASN A 29 23.16 -19.99 10.94
C ASN A 29 22.32 -21.21 11.32
N GLU A 30 22.91 -22.11 12.12
CA GLU A 30 22.23 -23.26 12.67
C GLU A 30 21.88 -22.99 14.14
N GLY A 31 20.64 -23.27 14.53
CA GLY A 31 20.16 -23.07 15.89
C GLY A 31 18.63 -22.94 15.98
N PRO A 32 18.04 -23.06 17.17
CA PRO A 32 16.59 -22.94 17.36
C PRO A 32 16.04 -21.58 16.90
N GLY A 33 16.83 -20.51 17.06
CA GLY A 33 16.47 -19.17 16.57
C GLY A 33 16.44 -19.05 15.05
N ALA A 34 17.20 -19.87 14.32
CA ALA A 34 17.25 -19.85 12.86
C ALA A 34 15.97 -20.45 12.23
N LEU A 35 15.38 -21.47 12.86
CA LEU A 35 14.09 -22.02 12.41
C LEU A 35 12.99 -20.97 12.52
N PHE A 36 12.89 -20.27 13.66
CA PHE A 36 11.94 -19.18 13.84
C PHE A 36 12.15 -18.07 12.80
N ALA A 37 13.40 -17.66 12.58
CA ALA A 37 13.73 -16.62 11.60
C ALA A 37 13.34 -17.03 10.16
N LYS A 38 13.49 -18.30 9.78
CA LYS A 38 12.99 -18.83 8.50
C LYS A 38 11.48 -18.69 8.39
N TYR A 39 10.70 -19.17 9.37
CA TYR A 39 9.24 -19.05 9.34
C TYR A 39 8.76 -17.59 9.35
N ALA A 40 9.43 -16.72 10.10
CA ALA A 40 9.15 -15.29 10.11
C ALA A 40 9.39 -14.66 8.74
N SER A 41 10.53 -14.98 8.09
CA SER A 41 10.84 -14.46 6.76
C SER A 41 9.83 -14.89 5.69
N VAL A 42 9.36 -16.14 5.74
CA VAL A 42 8.32 -16.66 4.83
C VAL A 42 6.99 -15.95 5.06
N THR A 43 6.61 -15.74 6.32
CA THR A 43 5.39 -15.00 6.68
C THR A 43 5.43 -13.55 6.17
N ILE A 44 6.57 -12.87 6.35
CA ILE A 44 6.78 -11.51 5.83
C ILE A 44 6.64 -11.49 4.31
N TYR A 45 7.21 -12.47 3.61
CA TYR A 45 7.10 -12.58 2.16
C TYR A 45 5.65 -12.68 1.68
N ILE A 46 4.85 -13.56 2.30
CA ILE A 46 3.44 -13.78 1.93
C ILE A 46 2.63 -12.51 2.19
N LEU A 47 2.80 -11.88 3.36
CA LEU A 47 2.11 -10.64 3.70
C LEU A 47 2.48 -9.49 2.76
N THR A 48 3.76 -9.40 2.38
CA THR A 48 4.25 -8.37 1.46
C THR A 48 3.65 -8.54 0.07
N LEU A 49 3.60 -9.78 -0.45
CA LEU A 49 2.96 -10.06 -1.74
C LEU A 49 1.46 -9.71 -1.72
N LEU A 50 0.76 -10.08 -0.65
CA LEU A 50 -0.66 -9.74 -0.48
C LEU A 50 -0.86 -8.22 -0.46
N SER A 51 -0.01 -7.49 0.27
CA SER A 51 -0.03 -6.01 0.31
C SER A 51 0.25 -5.39 -1.05
N ILE A 52 1.23 -5.88 -1.81
CA ILE A 52 1.55 -5.36 -3.15
C ILE A 52 0.36 -5.56 -4.10
N VAL A 53 -0.25 -6.76 -4.10
CA VAL A 53 -1.44 -7.04 -4.92
C VAL A 53 -2.59 -6.11 -4.52
N HIS A 54 -2.84 -5.94 -3.22
CA HIS A 54 -3.88 -5.05 -2.72
C HIS A 54 -3.62 -3.58 -3.12
N VAL A 55 -2.38 -3.11 -3.00
CA VAL A 55 -1.98 -1.74 -3.36
C VAL A 55 -2.07 -1.52 -4.87
N LEU A 56 -1.72 -2.50 -5.70
CA LEU A 56 -1.87 -2.41 -7.16
C LEU A 56 -3.33 -2.45 -7.58
N PHE A 57 -4.15 -3.30 -6.97
CA PHE A 57 -5.57 -3.41 -7.31
C PHE A 57 -6.36 -2.15 -6.93
N ASN A 58 -6.12 -1.62 -5.73
CA ASN A 58 -6.69 -0.35 -5.30
C ASN A 58 -6.06 0.82 -6.05
N GLY A 59 -4.74 0.84 -6.21
CA GLY A 59 -4.03 1.89 -6.93
C GLY A 59 -4.54 2.02 -8.37
N GLY A 60 -4.62 0.91 -9.10
CA GLY A 60 -5.11 0.88 -10.48
C GLY A 60 -6.57 1.32 -10.61
N ARG A 61 -7.45 0.85 -9.72
CA ARG A 61 -8.88 1.26 -9.74
C ARG A 61 -9.11 2.74 -9.43
N HIS A 62 -8.26 3.35 -8.61
CA HIS A 62 -8.37 4.76 -8.27
C HIS A 62 -7.48 5.66 -9.14
N TRP A 63 -6.64 5.09 -10.00
CA TRP A 63 -5.78 5.83 -10.95
C TRP A 63 -6.59 6.39 -12.13
N ASP A 64 -7.68 5.73 -12.53
CA ASP A 64 -8.53 6.15 -13.67
C ASP A 64 -9.43 7.36 -13.39
N GLY A 65 -9.40 7.97 -12.20
CA GLY A 65 -10.06 9.26 -11.93
C GLY A 65 -11.59 9.28 -11.94
N VAL A 66 -12.28 8.21 -12.37
CA VAL A 66 -13.76 8.17 -12.49
C VAL A 66 -14.45 8.01 -11.13
N THR A 67 -13.81 7.42 -10.13
CA THR A 67 -14.39 7.18 -8.80
C THR A 67 -14.07 8.26 -7.76
N PHE A 68 -13.49 9.41 -8.17
CA PHE A 68 -13.06 10.47 -7.24
C PHE A 68 -13.67 11.86 -7.53
N SER A 69 -14.88 11.92 -8.07
CA SER A 69 -15.90 12.68 -7.33
C SER A 69 -16.24 11.76 -6.14
N GLU A 70 -15.99 12.04 -4.86
CA GLU A 70 -16.51 13.18 -4.13
C GLU A 70 -15.73 13.33 -2.80
N PRO A 71 -14.90 14.36 -2.64
CA PRO A 71 -14.62 14.93 -1.33
C PRO A 71 -15.24 16.32 -1.14
N TRP A 72 -15.95 16.87 -2.13
CA TRP A 72 -16.54 18.21 -2.09
C TRP A 72 -17.91 18.34 -2.76
N GLN A 73 -18.83 17.37 -2.66
CA GLN A 73 -20.27 17.71 -2.79
C GLN A 73 -20.73 18.60 -1.60
N ILE A 74 -19.99 19.66 -1.32
CA ILE A 74 -20.57 20.93 -0.92
C ILE A 74 -21.45 21.29 -2.11
N ALA A 75 -22.73 20.97 -2.01
CA ALA A 75 -23.75 21.59 -2.81
C ALA A 75 -23.66 23.10 -2.56
N VAL A 76 -22.79 23.78 -3.31
CA VAL A 76 -22.94 25.21 -3.53
C VAL A 76 -24.16 25.32 -4.43
N THR A 77 -25.33 25.28 -3.81
CA THR A 77 -26.55 25.82 -4.40
C THR A 77 -26.15 27.17 -4.97
N PRO A 78 -26.25 27.40 -6.29
CA PRO A 78 -26.11 28.75 -6.79
C PRO A 78 -27.30 29.51 -6.21
N THR A 79 -27.09 30.27 -5.15
CA THR A 79 -27.87 31.49 -4.94
C THR A 79 -27.44 32.43 -6.06
N THR A 80 -27.95 32.14 -7.26
CA THR A 80 -28.13 33.13 -8.31
C THR A 80 -28.86 34.27 -7.64
N GLY A 81 -28.12 35.33 -7.35
CA GLY A 81 -28.71 36.65 -7.35
C GLY A 81 -29.35 36.83 -8.72
N GLN A 82 -30.66 36.62 -8.80
CA GLN A 82 -31.45 37.27 -9.83
C GLN A 82 -31.57 38.73 -9.42
N GLN A 83 -30.68 39.50 -10.02
CA GLN A 83 -30.79 40.94 -10.21
C GLN A 83 -32.01 41.23 -11.10
N SER A 84 -32.92 42.07 -10.59
CA SER A 84 -33.88 42.97 -11.28
C SER A 84 -34.49 42.57 -12.63
N ASN A 85 -35.82 42.45 -12.64
CA ASN A 85 -36.72 43.37 -13.36
C ASN A 85 -38.05 43.46 -12.61
#